data_AF-A0A2V8PZQ4-F1
#
_entry.id   AF-A0A2V8PZQ4-F1
#
_cell.length_a   1.000
_cell.length_b   1.000
_cell.length_c   1.000
_cell.angle_alpha   90.00
_cell.angle_beta   90.00
_cell.angle_gamma   90.00
#
_symmetry.space_group_name_H-M   'P 1'
#
loop_
_entity.id
_entity.type
_entity.pdbx_description
1 polymer ?
#
loop_
_entity_poly.entity_id
_entity_poly.type
_entity_poly.pdbx_seq_one_letter_code
_entity_poly.pdbx_strand_id
1 'polypeptide(L)'
;MTHQFMSPIHGALVFVSLSRHTQVGTAHPLAKTSVSFVSTLRKVQPMKSPFNFARLLLPLLLLAFVSAFSLAQAQDEYPAVKDWENFDFARKTIAPADIAALSIDDLKLVRGIVFGKHGRVFKDAEIRRYLESRSWYKANANFQNSALNDTERSNLDVIRIAEAEKHDTVQAGDMRLYQSRALTRKKLGAHTNAEWTVLAAEIQAIHGKRFDGTPWLQQYFDERYWYRPADHYDPKSLSAIERKNLQLIDTIQRQQRRVALAPGDMELFENKLITPAMLRGLSLHELRLLRNEVYARHGRIFKTIWLDQYFGGQPWYDPNPDFKDEELSGPDKTNVETIVAYENKLHNQISTAPITSALLQGLFLEDVRKMREEIYARQGKVFKDPWTQKYFASLDWYKANPSYSDASLSTVEKGNVAVIAAYEKKAVTAMSTIEG
;
A
#
# COMPACT_ATOMS: atom_id res chain seq x y z
N MET A 1 36.81 39.18 7.44
CA MET A 1 36.80 38.67 8.83
C MET A 1 36.93 37.16 8.75
N THR A 2 38.05 36.68 9.29
CA THR A 2 38.58 35.32 9.31
C THR A 2 37.87 34.44 10.35
N HIS A 3 38.17 33.13 10.29
CA HIS A 3 37.92 32.04 11.25
C HIS A 3 36.72 31.11 10.97
N GLN A 4 36.79 29.79 11.12
CA GLN A 4 37.91 28.82 11.18
C GLN A 4 37.25 27.42 11.19
N PHE A 5 37.99 26.42 10.71
CA PHE A 5 37.73 24.99 10.83
C PHE A 5 37.47 24.52 12.27
N MET A 6 36.60 23.50 12.46
CA MET A 6 36.86 22.37 13.37
C MET A 6 36.21 21.08 12.85
N SER A 7 36.99 20.00 12.96
CA SER A 7 36.72 18.60 12.60
C SER A 7 36.38 17.77 13.88
N PRO A 8 36.13 16.44 13.80
CA PRO A 8 35.06 15.76 14.55
C PRO A 8 35.53 14.98 15.79
N ILE A 9 34.57 14.62 16.65
CA ILE A 9 34.76 13.77 17.82
C ILE A 9 34.34 12.31 17.52
N HIS A 10 35.24 11.41 17.92
CA HIS A 10 35.14 9.95 17.93
C HIS A 10 34.13 9.44 18.97
N GLY A 11 33.45 8.33 18.67
CA GLY A 11 32.64 7.56 19.62
C GLY A 11 32.62 6.08 19.27
N ALA A 12 33.12 5.26 20.18
CA ALA A 12 33.63 3.90 19.99
C ALA A 12 32.57 2.80 19.78
N LEU A 13 32.99 1.77 19.04
CA LEU A 13 32.41 0.43 19.01
C LEU A 13 32.53 -0.25 20.38
N VAL A 14 31.48 -0.95 20.80
CA VAL A 14 31.57 -2.04 21.78
C VAL A 14 30.96 -3.29 21.17
N PHE A 15 31.82 -4.29 21.00
CA PHE A 15 31.49 -5.68 20.68
C PHE A 15 30.90 -6.35 21.92
N VAL A 16 29.78 -7.07 21.76
CA VAL A 16 29.44 -8.19 22.65
C VAL A 16 29.15 -9.42 21.80
N SER A 17 30.05 -10.39 21.97
CA SER A 17 30.03 -11.74 21.44
C SER A 17 29.19 -12.62 22.35
N LEU A 18 28.35 -13.50 21.77
CA LEU A 18 27.92 -14.74 22.42
C LEU A 18 27.49 -15.76 21.38
N SER A 19 28.43 -16.65 21.05
CA SER A 19 28.21 -17.95 20.42
C SER A 19 28.01 -19.03 21.48
N ARG A 20 27.06 -19.96 21.25
CA ARG A 20 27.13 -21.42 21.51
C ARG A 20 25.78 -22.03 21.13
N HIS A 21 25.73 -22.81 20.05
CA HIS A 21 25.91 -24.28 19.98
C HIS A 21 24.60 -25.08 20.19
N THR A 22 24.02 -25.47 19.06
CA THR A 22 23.53 -26.82 18.70
C THR A 22 23.24 -27.85 19.80
N GLN A 23 22.03 -28.42 19.78
CA GLN A 23 21.87 -29.89 19.78
C GLN A 23 20.56 -30.35 19.12
N VAL A 24 20.72 -31.39 18.31
CA VAL A 24 19.72 -32.19 17.59
C VAL A 24 19.30 -33.35 18.48
N GLY A 25 18.02 -33.77 18.44
CA GLY A 25 17.55 -34.99 19.10
C GLY A 25 16.19 -35.45 18.57
N THR A 26 16.11 -36.72 18.22
CA THR A 26 15.14 -37.43 17.36
C THR A 26 13.93 -38.04 18.10
N ALA A 27 13.03 -38.65 17.32
CA ALA A 27 11.64 -39.03 17.61
C ALA A 27 11.36 -40.38 18.34
N HIS A 28 10.17 -40.44 18.99
CA HIS A 28 9.18 -41.55 19.17
C HIS A 28 9.54 -42.87 19.93
N PRO A 29 8.56 -43.73 20.35
CA PRO A 29 7.14 -43.53 20.76
C PRO A 29 6.64 -44.38 21.99
N LEU A 30 5.39 -44.08 22.40
CA LEU A 30 4.31 -44.89 23.03
C LEU A 30 4.58 -46.25 23.74
N ALA A 31 4.05 -46.39 24.97
CA ALA A 31 3.60 -47.67 25.53
C ALA A 31 2.33 -47.51 26.38
N LYS A 32 1.37 -48.42 26.16
CA LYS A 32 0.08 -48.59 26.84
C LYS A 32 0.26 -49.32 28.17
N THR A 33 -0.57 -49.03 29.17
CA THR A 33 -0.95 -50.06 30.15
C THR A 33 -2.37 -49.83 30.68
N SER A 34 -3.19 -50.85 30.49
CA SER A 34 -4.56 -51.03 30.93
C SER A 34 -4.58 -51.86 32.22
N VAL A 35 -5.39 -51.50 33.23
CA VAL A 35 -5.94 -52.47 34.19
C VAL A 35 -7.37 -52.06 34.56
N SER A 36 -8.26 -53.05 34.43
CA SER A 36 -9.69 -53.08 34.79
C SER A 36 -9.85 -53.47 36.26
N PHE A 37 -10.87 -52.96 36.95
CA PHE A 37 -11.49 -53.69 38.06
C PHE A 37 -13.00 -53.47 38.15
N VAL A 38 -13.68 -54.55 38.52
CA VAL A 38 -15.10 -54.86 38.36
C VAL A 38 -15.98 -54.32 39.49
N SER A 39 -17.26 -54.13 39.14
CA SER A 39 -18.40 -53.65 39.92
C SER A 39 -18.72 -54.38 41.23
N THR A 40 -19.39 -53.68 42.16
CA THR A 40 -20.46 -54.29 42.98
C THR A 40 -21.55 -53.25 43.29
N LEU A 41 -22.79 -53.54 42.86
CA LEU A 41 -24.02 -52.79 43.15
C LEU A 41 -24.63 -53.26 44.47
N ARG A 42 -25.09 -52.33 45.32
CA ARG A 42 -26.06 -52.60 46.39
C ARG A 42 -27.22 -51.60 46.32
N LYS A 43 -28.43 -52.14 46.12
CA LYS A 43 -29.73 -51.44 46.16
C LYS A 43 -30.14 -51.19 47.61
N VAL A 44 -30.65 -49.99 47.92
CA VAL A 44 -31.53 -49.73 49.07
C VAL A 44 -32.71 -48.86 48.61
N GLN A 45 -33.89 -49.18 49.15
CA GLN A 45 -35.24 -48.73 48.79
C GLN A 45 -35.68 -47.38 49.40
N PRO A 46 -36.82 -46.80 48.98
CA PRO A 46 -37.14 -45.39 49.12
C PRO A 46 -37.98 -45.07 50.37
N MET A 47 -37.75 -43.90 50.98
CA MET A 47 -38.68 -43.29 51.93
C MET A 47 -39.44 -42.12 51.28
N LYS A 48 -40.76 -42.16 51.41
CA LYS A 48 -41.69 -41.09 51.04
C LYS A 48 -41.70 -40.01 52.12
N SER A 49 -41.77 -38.74 51.72
CA SER A 49 -42.04 -37.60 52.61
C SER A 49 -43.08 -36.68 51.95
N PRO A 50 -44.04 -36.14 52.73
CA PRO A 50 -45.22 -35.43 52.25
C PRO A 50 -44.85 -34.00 51.84
N PHE A 51 -45.70 -33.35 51.03
CA PHE A 51 -45.91 -31.90 50.86
C PHE A 51 -46.35 -31.62 49.41
N ASN A 52 -47.58 -32.05 49.11
CA ASN A 52 -48.41 -31.38 48.11
C ASN A 52 -48.85 -30.06 48.75
N PHE A 53 -48.36 -28.90 48.29
CA PHE A 53 -49.08 -27.61 48.28
C PHE A 53 -48.27 -26.45 47.66
N ALA A 54 -47.11 -26.68 47.04
CA ALA A 54 -46.32 -25.63 46.37
C ALA A 54 -46.22 -25.78 44.83
N ARG A 55 -47.22 -26.38 44.18
CA ARG A 55 -47.20 -26.64 42.72
C ARG A 55 -47.83 -25.57 41.82
N LEU A 56 -48.29 -24.45 42.36
CA LEU A 56 -48.92 -23.39 41.54
C LEU A 56 -48.26 -22.01 41.62
N LEU A 57 -47.29 -21.79 42.53
CA LEU A 57 -46.54 -20.52 42.58
C LEU A 57 -45.18 -20.58 41.88
N LEU A 58 -44.58 -21.77 41.74
CA LEU A 58 -43.29 -21.93 41.07
C LEU A 58 -43.30 -21.65 39.56
N PRO A 59 -44.31 -22.04 38.75
CA PRO A 59 -44.29 -21.77 37.31
C PRO A 59 -44.62 -20.31 36.99
N LEU A 60 -45.35 -19.61 37.87
CA LEU A 60 -45.64 -18.17 37.74
C LEU A 60 -44.43 -17.31 38.10
N LEU A 61 -43.63 -17.72 39.10
CA LEU A 61 -42.37 -17.05 39.44
C LEU A 61 -41.26 -17.35 38.43
N LEU A 62 -41.26 -18.53 37.79
CA LEU A 62 -40.38 -18.82 36.66
C LEU A 62 -40.77 -18.04 35.39
N LEU A 63 -42.06 -17.89 35.10
CA LEU A 63 -42.51 -17.03 33.99
C LEU A 63 -42.20 -15.55 34.26
N ALA A 64 -42.30 -15.07 35.50
CA ALA A 64 -41.89 -13.72 35.89
C ALA A 64 -40.37 -13.53 35.78
N PHE A 65 -39.55 -14.55 36.07
CA PHE A 65 -38.10 -14.49 35.88
C PHE A 65 -37.68 -14.55 34.41
N VAL A 66 -38.38 -15.32 33.57
CA VAL A 66 -38.12 -15.39 32.12
C VAL A 66 -38.61 -14.13 31.41
N SER A 67 -39.71 -13.53 31.85
CA SER A 67 -40.17 -12.22 31.32
C SER A 67 -39.36 -11.03 31.84
N ALA A 68 -38.81 -11.08 33.06
CA ALA A 68 -37.85 -10.08 33.54
C ALA A 68 -36.46 -10.19 32.86
N PHE A 69 -36.04 -11.40 32.44
CA PHE A 69 -34.85 -11.56 31.60
C PHE A 69 -35.07 -11.17 30.13
N SER A 70 -36.32 -11.09 29.68
CA SER A 70 -36.67 -10.58 28.34
C SER A 70 -36.80 -9.05 28.31
N LEU A 71 -36.62 -8.39 29.46
CA LEU A 71 -36.59 -6.93 29.62
C LEU A 71 -35.18 -6.40 29.95
N ALA A 72 -34.15 -7.24 29.89
CA ALA A 72 -32.84 -6.73 29.51
C ALA A 72 -33.02 -6.25 28.07
N GLN A 73 -33.25 -4.94 27.89
CA GLN A 73 -33.29 -4.31 26.59
C GLN A 73 -32.13 -4.90 25.78
N ALA A 74 -32.41 -5.42 24.59
CA ALA A 74 -31.36 -5.78 23.65
C ALA A 74 -30.58 -4.49 23.37
N GLN A 75 -29.55 -4.24 24.19
CA GLN A 75 -28.73 -3.05 24.09
C GLN A 75 -28.10 -3.12 22.71
N ASP A 76 -28.30 -2.08 21.90
CA ASP A 76 -27.66 -2.02 20.58
C ASP A 76 -26.15 -2.20 20.80
N GLU A 77 -25.55 -3.17 20.10
CA GLU A 77 -24.12 -3.49 20.19
C GLU A 77 -23.24 -2.27 19.84
N TYR A 78 -23.81 -1.28 19.15
CA TYR A 78 -23.10 -0.09 18.66
C TYR A 78 -23.79 1.21 19.10
N PRO A 79 -23.87 1.51 20.41
CA PRO A 79 -24.66 2.63 20.92
C PRO A 79 -24.10 4.00 20.51
N ALA A 80 -22.77 4.12 20.39
CA ALA A 80 -22.09 5.38 20.04
C ALA A 80 -22.37 5.86 18.61
N VAL A 81 -22.73 4.93 17.70
CA VAL A 81 -23.00 5.25 16.29
C VAL A 81 -24.48 5.20 15.92
N LYS A 82 -25.35 4.90 16.89
CA LYS A 82 -26.77 4.66 16.63
C LYS A 82 -27.48 5.88 16.05
N ASP A 83 -27.22 7.05 16.60
CA ASP A 83 -27.86 8.30 16.15
C ASP A 83 -27.44 8.67 14.72
N TRP A 84 -26.24 8.28 14.32
CA TRP A 84 -25.72 8.48 12.97
C TRP A 84 -26.46 7.64 11.92
N GLU A 85 -27.12 6.54 12.29
CA GLU A 85 -27.97 5.77 11.36
C GLU A 85 -29.15 6.59 10.82
N ASN A 86 -29.60 7.59 11.57
CA ASN A 86 -30.73 8.46 11.23
C ASN A 86 -30.29 9.86 10.78
N PHE A 87 -28.99 10.14 10.74
CA PHE A 87 -28.47 11.42 10.29
C PHE A 87 -28.66 11.60 8.77
N ASP A 88 -29.19 12.76 8.36
CA ASP A 88 -29.38 13.10 6.95
C ASP A 88 -28.07 13.63 6.34
N PHE A 89 -27.13 12.72 6.03
CA PHE A 89 -25.81 13.06 5.48
C PHE A 89 -25.88 13.78 4.13
N ALA A 90 -27.01 13.67 3.40
CA ALA A 90 -27.20 14.32 2.11
C ALA A 90 -27.51 15.82 2.25
N ARG A 91 -28.09 16.23 3.38
CA ARG A 91 -28.54 17.63 3.59
C ARG A 91 -27.87 18.33 4.77
N LYS A 92 -27.32 17.59 5.72
CA LYS A 92 -26.70 18.14 6.93
C LYS A 92 -25.19 17.93 6.91
N THR A 93 -24.46 18.93 7.36
CA THR A 93 -23.01 18.88 7.53
C THR A 93 -22.64 18.48 8.96
N ILE A 94 -21.59 17.68 9.11
CA ILE A 94 -21.00 17.31 10.40
C ILE A 94 -20.00 18.38 10.79
N ALA A 95 -20.11 18.91 12.02
CA ALA A 95 -19.04 19.73 12.59
C ALA A 95 -17.97 18.84 13.24
N PRO A 96 -16.68 19.23 13.21
CA PRO A 96 -15.63 18.46 13.89
C PRO A 96 -15.90 18.17 15.37
N ALA A 97 -16.59 19.09 16.06
CA ALA A 97 -16.98 18.92 17.46
C ALA A 97 -17.98 17.78 17.68
N ASP A 98 -18.84 17.48 16.70
CA ASP A 98 -19.89 16.44 16.82
C ASP A 98 -19.31 15.04 16.90
N ILE A 99 -18.12 14.84 16.32
CA ILE A 99 -17.45 13.53 16.22
C ILE A 99 -16.15 13.44 17.03
N ALA A 100 -15.73 14.52 17.70
CA ALA A 100 -14.45 14.60 18.40
C ALA A 100 -14.30 13.52 19.49
N ALA A 101 -15.40 13.22 20.19
CA ALA A 101 -15.47 12.25 21.27
C ALA A 101 -15.53 10.79 20.79
N LEU A 102 -15.83 10.54 19.51
CA LEU A 102 -15.93 9.19 18.97
C LEU A 102 -14.56 8.51 19.00
N SER A 103 -14.56 7.19 19.26
CA SER A 103 -13.36 6.39 19.10
C SER A 103 -13.00 6.26 17.61
N ILE A 104 -11.78 5.81 17.32
CA ILE A 104 -11.38 5.55 15.93
C ILE A 104 -12.27 4.49 15.27
N ASP A 105 -12.69 3.46 16.02
CA ASP A 105 -13.53 2.39 15.47
C ASP A 105 -14.97 2.88 15.24
N ASP A 106 -15.49 3.73 16.13
CA ASP A 106 -16.79 4.39 15.90
C ASP A 106 -16.76 5.30 14.67
N LEU A 107 -15.69 6.07 14.45
CA LEU A 107 -15.54 6.90 13.25
C LEU A 107 -15.55 6.06 11.97
N LYS A 108 -14.87 4.91 11.94
CA LYS A 108 -14.91 3.96 10.82
C LYS A 108 -16.33 3.47 10.56
N LEU A 109 -17.10 3.19 11.61
CA LEU A 109 -18.50 2.80 11.48
C LEU A 109 -19.37 3.93 10.94
N VAL A 110 -19.21 5.17 11.43
CA VAL A 110 -19.93 6.35 10.91
C VAL A 110 -19.62 6.56 9.42
N ARG A 111 -18.35 6.45 9.02
CA ARG A 111 -17.96 6.42 7.59
C ARG A 111 -18.65 5.28 6.84
N GLY A 112 -18.67 4.09 7.42
CA GLY A 112 -19.38 2.92 6.91
C GLY A 112 -20.86 3.18 6.68
N ILE A 113 -21.54 3.91 7.58
CA ILE A 113 -22.95 4.31 7.44
C ILE A 113 -23.14 5.17 6.19
N VAL A 114 -22.34 6.22 5.99
CA VAL A 114 -22.47 7.14 4.84
C VAL A 114 -22.46 6.37 3.53
N PHE A 115 -21.47 5.49 3.34
CA PHE A 115 -21.39 4.65 2.14
C PHE A 115 -22.44 3.54 2.10
N GLY A 116 -22.78 2.96 3.26
CA GLY A 116 -23.75 1.88 3.40
C GLY A 116 -25.17 2.31 3.02
N LYS A 117 -25.54 3.58 3.20
CA LYS A 117 -26.82 4.14 2.71
C LYS A 117 -26.95 4.07 1.18
N HIS A 118 -25.83 3.99 0.47
CA HIS A 118 -25.74 3.79 -0.98
C HIS A 118 -25.44 2.33 -1.38
N GLY A 119 -25.36 1.43 -0.40
CA GLY A 119 -25.16 0.00 -0.60
C GLY A 119 -23.71 -0.44 -0.84
N ARG A 120 -22.71 0.38 -0.52
CA ARG A 120 -21.30 -0.03 -0.65
C ARG A 120 -21.02 -1.29 0.18
N VAL A 121 -20.43 -2.30 -0.46
CA VAL A 121 -19.94 -3.51 0.19
C VAL A 121 -18.49 -3.31 0.64
N PHE A 122 -18.19 -3.59 1.90
CA PHE A 122 -16.87 -3.38 2.51
C PHE A 122 -16.05 -4.68 2.63
N LYS A 123 -14.74 -4.58 2.43
CA LYS A 123 -13.77 -5.67 2.71
C LYS A 123 -13.35 -5.70 4.18
N ASP A 124 -13.43 -4.57 4.88
CA ASP A 124 -13.30 -4.52 6.32
C ASP A 124 -14.38 -5.37 7.00
N ALA A 125 -13.97 -6.26 7.91
CA ALA A 125 -14.86 -7.23 8.52
C ALA A 125 -15.81 -6.60 9.55
N GLU A 126 -15.36 -5.55 10.24
CA GLU A 126 -16.14 -4.88 11.27
C GLU A 126 -17.24 -4.02 10.66
N ILE A 127 -16.90 -3.18 9.66
CA ILE A 127 -17.87 -2.38 8.93
C ILE A 127 -18.89 -3.30 8.25
N ARG A 128 -18.43 -4.40 7.62
CA ARG A 128 -19.33 -5.36 6.97
C ARG A 128 -20.31 -5.97 7.97
N ARG A 129 -19.81 -6.51 9.09
CA ARG A 129 -20.65 -7.13 10.13
C ARG A 129 -21.68 -6.14 10.67
N TYR A 130 -21.25 -4.90 10.94
CA TYR A 130 -22.13 -3.83 11.37
C TYR A 130 -23.24 -3.57 10.35
N LEU A 131 -22.90 -3.29 9.09
CA LEU A 131 -23.87 -2.98 8.03
C LEU A 131 -24.84 -4.14 7.76
N GLU A 132 -24.35 -5.37 7.65
CA GLU A 132 -25.17 -6.56 7.40
C GLU A 132 -26.16 -6.87 8.54
N SER A 133 -25.88 -6.40 9.76
CA SER A 133 -26.83 -6.50 10.88
C SER A 133 -27.97 -5.48 10.81
N ARG A 134 -27.89 -4.46 9.96
CA ARG A 134 -28.87 -3.36 9.91
C ARG A 134 -29.95 -3.62 8.87
N SER A 135 -31.21 -3.49 9.29
CA SER A 135 -32.37 -3.67 8.42
C SER A 135 -32.46 -2.66 7.26
N TRP A 136 -31.84 -1.48 7.41
CA TRP A 136 -31.83 -0.44 6.38
C TRP A 136 -30.75 -0.64 5.32
N TYR A 137 -29.73 -1.47 5.56
CA TYR A 137 -28.63 -1.67 4.63
C TYR A 137 -29.03 -2.62 3.51
N LYS A 138 -28.69 -2.25 2.27
CA LYS A 138 -28.93 -3.06 1.07
C LYS A 138 -27.68 -3.06 0.21
N ALA A 139 -26.97 -4.18 0.18
CA ALA A 139 -25.76 -4.33 -0.62
C ALA A 139 -26.03 -4.07 -2.11
N ASN A 140 -25.20 -3.24 -2.72
CA ASN A 140 -25.19 -2.91 -4.13
C ASN A 140 -23.81 -3.22 -4.70
N ALA A 141 -23.70 -4.34 -5.44
CA ALA A 141 -22.45 -4.75 -6.06
C ALA A 141 -21.94 -3.76 -7.12
N ASN A 142 -22.80 -2.87 -7.63
CA ASN A 142 -22.48 -1.85 -8.62
C ASN A 142 -22.35 -0.46 -7.99
N PHE A 143 -22.12 -0.36 -6.68
CA PHE A 143 -21.86 0.92 -6.03
C PHE A 143 -20.71 1.66 -6.73
N GLN A 144 -20.90 2.95 -6.95
CA GLN A 144 -19.89 3.86 -7.48
C GLN A 144 -19.84 5.11 -6.62
N ASN A 145 -18.64 5.69 -6.45
CA ASN A 145 -18.47 6.91 -5.67
C ASN A 145 -19.28 8.09 -6.24
N SER A 146 -19.73 8.04 -7.49
CA SER A 146 -20.63 9.05 -8.08
C SER A 146 -22.02 9.11 -7.42
N ALA A 147 -22.41 8.09 -6.63
CA ALA A 147 -23.64 8.12 -5.84
C ALA A 147 -23.60 9.17 -4.71
N LEU A 148 -22.41 9.56 -4.25
CA LEU A 148 -22.23 10.53 -3.18
C LEU A 148 -22.35 11.97 -3.70
N ASN A 149 -23.17 12.77 -3.02
CA ASN A 149 -23.26 14.21 -3.26
C ASN A 149 -22.16 15.00 -2.51
N ASP A 150 -22.08 16.31 -2.78
CA ASP A 150 -21.02 17.16 -2.20
C ASP A 150 -21.11 17.31 -0.68
N THR A 151 -22.32 17.29 -0.10
CA THR A 151 -22.51 17.31 1.36
C THR A 151 -21.95 16.05 1.99
N GLU A 152 -22.25 14.88 1.42
CA GLU A 152 -21.75 13.59 1.91
C GLU A 152 -20.23 13.50 1.79
N ARG A 153 -19.66 13.98 0.68
CA ARG A 153 -18.20 14.07 0.53
C ARG A 153 -17.57 14.96 1.58
N SER A 154 -18.15 16.14 1.82
CA SER A 154 -17.67 17.06 2.86
C SER A 154 -17.76 16.44 4.27
N ASN A 155 -18.81 15.67 4.54
CA ASN A 155 -18.94 14.92 5.80
C ASN A 155 -17.88 13.83 5.93
N LEU A 156 -17.62 13.09 4.85
CA LEU A 156 -16.55 12.10 4.80
C LEU A 156 -15.17 12.73 5.02
N ASP A 157 -14.96 13.98 4.58
CA ASP A 157 -13.72 14.72 4.86
C ASP A 157 -13.54 14.91 6.36
N VAL A 158 -14.57 15.40 7.04
CA VAL A 158 -14.56 15.63 8.50
C VAL A 158 -14.29 14.33 9.25
N ILE A 159 -14.96 13.24 8.87
CA ILE A 159 -14.77 11.92 9.49
C ILE A 159 -13.34 11.40 9.25
N ARG A 160 -12.85 11.42 8.00
CA ARG A 160 -11.51 10.91 7.66
C ARG A 160 -10.39 11.73 8.28
N ILE A 161 -10.57 13.05 8.40
CA ILE A 161 -9.65 13.92 9.12
C ILE A 161 -9.59 13.54 10.60
N ALA A 162 -10.75 13.33 11.24
CA ALA A 162 -10.79 12.91 12.64
C ALA A 162 -10.18 11.51 12.86
N GLU A 163 -10.35 10.58 11.91
CA GLU A 163 -9.67 9.28 11.92
C GLU A 163 -8.14 9.46 11.85
N ALA A 164 -7.66 10.24 10.88
CA ALA A 164 -6.23 10.50 10.66
C ALA A 164 -5.54 11.20 11.84
N GLU A 165 -6.26 12.07 12.55
CA GLU A 165 -5.75 12.74 13.75
C GLU A 165 -5.51 11.76 14.91
N LYS A 166 -6.29 10.68 14.98
CA LYS A 166 -6.19 9.65 16.04
C LYS A 166 -5.17 8.55 15.73
N HIS A 167 -4.69 8.43 14.49
CA HIS A 167 -3.65 7.45 14.17
C HIS A 167 -2.32 7.78 14.84
N ASP A 168 -1.59 6.78 15.34
CA ASP A 168 -0.25 6.99 15.90
C ASP A 168 0.75 7.45 14.82
N THR A 169 0.73 6.77 13.68
CA THR A 169 1.49 7.11 12.48
C THR A 169 0.56 7.33 11.29
N VAL A 170 1.03 8.07 10.28
CA VAL A 170 0.31 8.26 9.02
C VAL A 170 -0.06 6.90 8.43
N GLN A 171 -1.24 6.81 7.83
CA GLN A 171 -1.69 5.67 7.03
C GLN A 171 -2.12 6.15 5.65
N ALA A 172 -2.29 5.21 4.71
CA ALA A 172 -2.90 5.53 3.43
C ALA A 172 -4.31 6.14 3.64
N GLY A 173 -4.58 7.22 2.92
CA GLY A 173 -5.78 8.02 2.98
C GLY A 173 -5.70 9.20 3.96
N ASP A 174 -4.63 9.33 4.76
CA ASP A 174 -4.49 10.41 5.74
C ASP A 174 -3.88 11.69 5.13
N MET A 175 -3.32 11.63 3.93
CA MET A 175 -2.51 12.73 3.38
C MET A 175 -3.30 14.02 3.15
N ARG A 176 -4.64 13.94 3.11
CA ARG A 176 -5.52 15.11 3.09
C ARG A 176 -5.39 15.98 4.34
N LEU A 177 -5.10 15.40 5.50
CA LEU A 177 -4.78 16.11 6.74
C LEU A 177 -3.47 16.90 6.62
N TYR A 178 -2.55 16.42 5.80
CA TYR A 178 -1.20 16.95 5.65
C TYR A 178 -1.03 17.89 4.45
N GLN A 179 -2.11 18.30 3.79
CA GLN A 179 -2.08 19.40 2.82
C GLN A 179 -1.59 20.71 3.45
N SER A 180 -2.00 20.95 4.70
CA SER A 180 -1.67 22.17 5.47
C SER A 180 -0.84 21.89 6.72
N ARG A 181 -0.41 20.64 6.95
CA ARG A 181 0.40 20.23 8.11
C ARG A 181 1.71 19.60 7.68
N ALA A 182 2.82 20.04 8.28
CA ALA A 182 4.12 19.45 8.01
C ALA A 182 4.23 18.07 8.67
N LEU A 183 4.69 17.09 7.91
CA LEU A 183 5.02 15.76 8.40
C LEU A 183 6.31 15.77 9.21
N THR A 184 6.37 14.87 10.19
CA THR A 184 7.61 14.58 10.93
C THR A 184 7.95 13.12 10.75
N ARG A 185 9.24 12.77 10.87
CA ARG A 185 9.71 11.38 10.78
C ARG A 185 9.00 10.44 11.77
N LYS A 186 8.77 10.91 13.00
CA LYS A 186 8.04 10.15 14.03
C LYS A 186 6.61 9.88 13.60
N LYS A 187 5.92 10.92 13.09
CA LYS A 187 4.52 10.79 12.68
C LYS A 187 4.37 9.97 11.41
N LEU A 188 5.33 10.04 10.49
CA LEU A 188 5.31 9.24 9.27
C LEU A 188 5.46 7.75 9.56
N GLY A 189 6.32 7.36 10.51
CA GLY A 189 6.46 5.97 10.90
C GLY A 189 7.18 5.12 9.83
N ALA A 190 6.83 3.84 9.77
CA ALA A 190 7.42 2.87 8.85
C ALA A 190 6.35 2.34 7.90
N HIS A 191 6.71 2.24 6.62
CA HIS A 191 5.82 1.77 5.58
C HIS A 191 6.49 0.75 4.67
N THR A 192 5.66 -0.05 4.03
CA THR A 192 6.02 -0.82 2.85
C THR A 192 6.25 0.11 1.66
N ASN A 193 6.96 -0.35 0.65
CA ASN A 193 7.18 0.43 -0.57
C ASN A 193 5.89 0.83 -1.29
N ALA A 194 4.89 -0.05 -1.29
CA ALA A 194 3.62 0.23 -1.92
C ALA A 194 2.86 1.35 -1.18
N GLU A 195 2.89 1.32 0.16
CA GLU A 195 2.35 2.42 0.98
C GLU A 195 3.12 3.72 0.77
N TRP A 196 4.46 3.69 0.65
CA TRP A 196 5.22 4.90 0.29
C TRP A 196 4.78 5.50 -1.04
N THR A 197 4.60 4.68 -2.07
CA THR A 197 4.07 5.12 -3.37
C THR A 197 2.70 5.78 -3.20
N VAL A 198 1.80 5.12 -2.47
CA VAL A 198 0.43 5.62 -2.23
C VAL A 198 0.46 6.97 -1.49
N LEU A 199 1.24 7.10 -0.42
CA LEU A 199 1.33 8.35 0.36
C LEU A 199 1.86 9.53 -0.50
N ALA A 200 2.90 9.29 -1.29
CA ALA A 200 3.44 10.30 -2.20
C ALA A 200 2.46 10.63 -3.34
N ALA A 201 1.74 9.62 -3.83
CA ALA A 201 0.76 9.78 -4.89
C ALA A 201 -0.50 10.50 -4.39
N GLU A 202 -0.95 10.28 -3.16
CA GLU A 202 -2.10 10.95 -2.55
C GLU A 202 -1.92 12.47 -2.54
N ILE A 203 -0.73 12.96 -2.15
CA ILE A 203 -0.44 14.40 -2.19
C ILE A 203 -0.73 14.97 -3.58
N GLN A 204 -0.37 14.25 -4.64
CA GLN A 204 -0.56 14.73 -6.01
C GLN A 204 -1.98 14.48 -6.53
N ALA A 205 -2.60 13.37 -6.13
CA ALA A 205 -3.96 12.97 -6.49
C ALA A 205 -5.00 13.94 -5.93
N ILE A 206 -4.73 14.53 -4.77
CA ILE A 206 -5.55 15.62 -4.18
C ILE A 206 -5.68 16.80 -5.14
N HIS A 207 -4.64 17.08 -5.94
CA HIS A 207 -4.63 18.11 -6.98
C HIS A 207 -5.00 17.57 -8.36
N GLY A 208 -5.65 16.40 -8.41
CA GLY A 208 -6.19 15.81 -9.64
C GLY A 208 -5.17 15.14 -10.55
N LYS A 209 -3.95 14.84 -10.08
CA LYS A 209 -2.97 14.09 -10.88
C LYS A 209 -3.52 12.72 -11.29
N ARG A 210 -3.52 12.46 -12.60
CA ARG A 210 -3.77 11.14 -13.18
C ARG A 210 -2.53 10.25 -13.13
N PHE A 211 -2.75 8.95 -13.01
CA PHE A 211 -1.70 7.91 -12.93
C PHE A 211 -1.82 6.93 -14.11
N ASP A 212 -1.99 7.46 -15.32
CA ASP A 212 -2.29 6.64 -16.51
C ASP A 212 -1.18 5.61 -16.83
N GLY A 213 0.07 5.91 -16.48
CA GLY A 213 1.20 4.96 -16.58
C GLY A 213 1.26 3.91 -15.46
N THR A 214 0.29 3.90 -14.55
CA THR A 214 0.22 2.98 -13.41
C THR A 214 -1.24 2.58 -13.14
N PRO A 215 -1.83 1.67 -13.95
CA PRO A 215 -3.27 1.39 -13.91
C PRO A 215 -3.80 0.94 -12.55
N TRP A 216 -2.98 0.24 -11.75
CA TRP A 216 -3.40 -0.20 -10.42
C TRP A 216 -3.55 0.99 -9.47
N LEU A 217 -2.67 1.98 -9.57
CA LEU A 217 -2.66 3.17 -8.75
C LEU A 217 -3.80 4.12 -9.18
N GLN A 218 -4.03 4.23 -10.49
CA GLN A 218 -5.21 4.91 -11.01
C GLN A 218 -6.50 4.28 -10.48
N GLN A 219 -6.64 2.95 -10.56
CA GLN A 219 -7.80 2.24 -10.00
C GLN A 219 -7.92 2.48 -8.48
N TYR A 220 -6.81 2.43 -7.74
CA TYR A 220 -6.79 2.71 -6.31
C TYR A 220 -7.37 4.10 -6.00
N PHE A 221 -7.06 5.13 -6.80
CA PHE A 221 -7.61 6.47 -6.61
C PHE A 221 -9.03 6.64 -7.14
N ASP A 222 -9.42 5.98 -8.23
CA ASP A 222 -10.79 6.00 -8.74
C ASP A 222 -11.80 5.46 -7.69
N GLU A 223 -11.34 4.55 -6.83
CA GLU A 223 -12.11 4.02 -5.70
C GLU A 223 -12.17 4.99 -4.49
N ARG A 224 -11.51 6.15 -4.52
CA ARG A 224 -11.55 7.17 -3.46
C ARG A 224 -12.63 8.21 -3.70
N TYR A 225 -13.46 8.44 -2.69
CA TYR A 225 -14.57 9.40 -2.78
C TYR A 225 -14.12 10.86 -3.00
N TRP A 226 -12.87 11.20 -2.65
CA TRP A 226 -12.35 12.56 -2.76
C TRP A 226 -11.59 12.81 -4.06
N TYR A 227 -11.20 11.75 -4.78
CA TYR A 227 -10.38 11.88 -5.97
C TYR A 227 -11.20 12.40 -7.14
N ARG A 228 -10.68 13.44 -7.79
CA ARG A 228 -11.25 14.06 -8.98
C ARG A 228 -10.12 14.29 -9.97
N PRO A 229 -9.96 13.44 -11.00
CA PRO A 229 -8.89 13.61 -11.97
C PRO A 229 -9.07 14.92 -12.73
N ALA A 230 -8.00 15.70 -12.84
CA ALA A 230 -7.97 16.90 -13.67
C ALA A 230 -7.54 16.56 -15.09
N ASP A 231 -8.02 17.32 -16.08
CA ASP A 231 -7.58 17.21 -17.47
C ASP A 231 -6.08 17.52 -17.60
N HIS A 232 -5.59 18.45 -16.77
CA HIS A 232 -4.18 18.81 -16.67
C HIS A 232 -3.75 18.97 -15.21
N TYR A 233 -2.66 18.32 -14.83
CA TYR A 233 -2.03 18.45 -13.52
C TYR A 233 -0.81 19.38 -13.62
N ASP A 234 -0.80 20.43 -12.79
CA ASP A 234 0.36 21.31 -12.64
C ASP A 234 1.13 20.96 -11.34
N PRO A 235 2.37 20.46 -11.42
CA PRO A 235 3.20 20.21 -10.24
C PRO A 235 3.45 21.45 -9.37
N LYS A 236 3.34 22.66 -9.94
CA LYS A 236 3.51 23.94 -9.20
C LYS A 236 2.31 24.28 -8.33
N SER A 237 1.17 23.61 -8.52
CA SER A 237 -0.03 23.77 -7.67
C SER A 237 0.19 23.33 -6.21
N LEU A 238 1.18 22.45 -5.97
CA LEU A 238 1.50 21.98 -4.63
C LEU A 238 1.91 23.15 -3.73
N SER A 239 1.46 23.15 -2.48
CA SER A 239 1.90 24.11 -1.47
C SER A 239 3.36 23.87 -1.06
N ALA A 240 3.95 24.84 -0.36
CA ALA A 240 5.28 24.68 0.22
C ALA A 240 5.34 23.57 1.28
N ILE A 241 4.22 23.31 1.98
CA ILE A 241 4.11 22.24 2.97
C ILE A 241 4.07 20.88 2.27
N GLU A 242 3.27 20.74 1.23
CA GLU A 242 3.17 19.49 0.46
C GLU A 242 4.49 19.11 -0.22
N ARG A 243 5.21 20.09 -0.79
CA ARG A 243 6.56 19.84 -1.32
C ARG A 243 7.53 19.34 -0.24
N LYS A 244 7.49 19.93 0.96
CA LYS A 244 8.30 19.46 2.10
C LYS A 244 7.90 18.05 2.54
N ASN A 245 6.61 17.74 2.53
CA ASN A 245 6.08 16.42 2.87
C ASN A 245 6.52 15.37 1.85
N LEU A 246 6.44 15.67 0.55
CA LEU A 246 6.98 14.81 -0.52
C LEU A 246 8.48 14.59 -0.37
N GLN A 247 9.25 15.64 -0.10
CA GLN A 247 10.69 15.54 0.12
C GLN A 247 11.04 14.65 1.32
N LEU A 248 10.27 14.76 2.41
CA LEU A 248 10.46 13.90 3.58
C LEU A 248 10.16 12.43 3.27
N ILE A 249 9.07 12.15 2.54
CA ILE A 249 8.70 10.80 2.10
C ILE A 249 9.83 10.21 1.25
N ASP A 250 10.26 10.91 0.20
CA ASP A 250 11.34 10.47 -0.68
C ASP A 250 12.65 10.22 0.10
N THR A 251 13.02 11.12 1.02
CA THR A 251 14.21 10.98 1.85
C THR A 251 14.17 9.70 2.70
N ILE A 252 13.05 9.44 3.38
CA ILE A 252 12.91 8.27 4.25
C ILE A 252 12.86 6.99 3.43
N GLN A 253 12.15 7.01 2.30
CA GLN A 253 12.07 5.92 1.34
C GLN A 253 13.47 5.51 0.84
N ARG A 254 14.30 6.48 0.44
CA ARG A 254 15.71 6.24 0.05
C ARG A 254 16.51 5.60 1.18
N GLN A 255 16.41 6.13 2.40
CA GLN A 255 17.13 5.63 3.57
C GLN A 255 16.71 4.19 3.94
N GLN A 256 15.43 3.85 3.80
CA GLN A 256 14.93 2.50 4.07
C GLN A 256 15.44 1.48 3.04
N ARG A 257 15.50 1.86 1.77
CA ARG A 257 16.01 0.97 0.70
C ARG A 257 17.52 0.74 0.78
N ARG A 258 18.27 1.64 1.44
CA ARG A 258 19.74 1.56 1.56
C ARG A 258 20.44 1.42 0.20
N VAL A 259 19.85 2.01 -0.84
CA VAL A 259 20.47 2.09 -2.17
C VAL A 259 21.58 3.14 -2.11
N ALA A 260 22.67 2.88 -2.83
CA ALA A 260 23.82 3.80 -2.87
C ALA A 260 23.64 4.92 -3.89
N LEU A 261 22.70 4.76 -4.83
CA LEU A 261 22.39 5.65 -5.93
C LEU A 261 20.91 5.47 -6.27
N ALA A 262 20.18 6.54 -6.58
CA ALA A 262 18.81 6.49 -7.07
C ALA A 262 18.52 7.64 -8.07
N PRO A 263 17.46 7.54 -8.90
CA PRO A 263 17.09 8.63 -9.80
C PRO A 263 17.01 9.99 -9.06
N GLY A 264 17.57 11.02 -9.67
CA GLY A 264 17.80 12.37 -9.12
C GLY A 264 19.22 12.61 -8.61
N ASP A 265 20.01 11.55 -8.36
CA ASP A 265 21.34 11.67 -7.76
C ASP A 265 22.47 11.84 -8.79
N MET A 266 22.19 11.77 -10.11
CA MET A 266 23.27 11.76 -11.13
C MET A 266 24.05 13.07 -11.20
N GLU A 267 23.48 14.17 -10.73
CA GLU A 267 24.19 15.44 -10.51
C GLU A 267 25.44 15.28 -9.62
N LEU A 268 25.41 14.36 -8.66
CA LEU A 268 26.54 14.09 -7.77
C LEU A 268 27.69 13.33 -8.48
N PHE A 269 27.46 12.89 -9.72
CA PHE A 269 28.35 12.03 -10.51
C PHE A 269 28.78 12.61 -11.86
N GLU A 270 28.47 13.87 -12.17
CA GLU A 270 28.91 14.55 -13.42
C GLU A 270 30.44 14.46 -13.63
N ASN A 271 31.20 14.47 -12.53
CA ASN A 271 32.66 14.39 -12.54
C ASN A 271 33.21 13.18 -11.78
N LYS A 272 32.39 12.15 -11.53
CA LYS A 272 32.76 10.97 -10.77
C LYS A 272 32.21 9.70 -11.40
N LEU A 273 32.95 8.61 -11.27
CA LEU A 273 32.49 7.32 -11.75
C LEU A 273 31.57 6.65 -10.72
N ILE A 274 30.43 6.15 -11.18
CA ILE A 274 29.64 5.19 -10.44
C ILE A 274 30.29 3.81 -10.50
N THR A 275 29.90 2.91 -9.60
CA THR A 275 30.34 1.51 -9.64
C THR A 275 29.15 0.56 -9.78
N PRO A 276 29.32 -0.64 -10.37
CA PRO A 276 28.25 -1.63 -10.44
C PRO A 276 27.66 -2.01 -9.06
N ALA A 277 28.45 -1.89 -7.99
CA ALA A 277 27.99 -2.16 -6.64
C ALA A 277 26.94 -1.15 -6.16
N MET A 278 26.98 0.09 -6.67
CA MET A 278 26.02 1.14 -6.35
C MET A 278 24.66 0.94 -7.00
N LEU A 279 24.62 0.21 -8.12
CA LEU A 279 23.41 -0.12 -8.88
C LEU A 279 22.61 -1.29 -8.27
N ARG A 280 23.11 -1.89 -7.19
CA ARG A 280 22.43 -3.02 -6.52
C ARG A 280 21.14 -2.56 -5.85
N GLY A 281 20.07 -3.35 -6.05
CA GLY A 281 18.75 -3.07 -5.48
C GLY A 281 17.89 -2.11 -6.31
N LEU A 282 18.42 -1.60 -7.43
CA LEU A 282 17.67 -0.79 -8.38
C LEU A 282 16.90 -1.65 -9.38
N SER A 283 15.69 -1.19 -9.72
CA SER A 283 14.88 -1.81 -10.77
C SER A 283 15.39 -1.46 -12.18
N LEU A 284 14.97 -2.23 -13.18
CA LEU A 284 15.22 -1.89 -14.60
C LEU A 284 14.67 -0.51 -14.98
N HIS A 285 13.56 -0.09 -14.36
CA HIS A 285 12.98 1.22 -14.59
C HIS A 285 13.84 2.34 -13.98
N GLU A 286 14.34 2.15 -12.76
CA GLU A 286 15.22 3.12 -12.09
C GLU A 286 16.57 3.24 -12.78
N LEU A 287 17.15 2.13 -13.23
CA LEU A 287 18.38 2.15 -14.02
C LEU A 287 18.19 2.94 -15.32
N ARG A 288 17.03 2.78 -15.96
CA ARG A 288 16.69 3.55 -17.15
C ARG A 288 16.52 5.03 -16.85
N LEU A 289 15.91 5.38 -15.72
CA LEU A 289 15.83 6.76 -15.26
C LEU A 289 17.23 7.34 -15.01
N LEU A 290 18.10 6.65 -14.26
CA LEU A 290 19.48 7.08 -14.02
C LEU A 290 20.25 7.31 -15.33
N ARG A 291 20.16 6.35 -16.26
CA ARG A 291 20.84 6.47 -17.56
C ARG A 291 20.35 7.69 -18.32
N ASN A 292 19.03 7.90 -18.39
CA ASN A 292 18.45 9.02 -19.11
C ASN A 292 18.61 10.36 -18.37
N GLU A 293 18.75 10.35 -17.05
CA GLU A 293 19.00 11.54 -16.26
C GLU A 293 20.32 12.20 -16.65
N VAL A 294 21.37 11.40 -16.89
CA VAL A 294 22.64 11.91 -17.42
C VAL A 294 22.39 12.72 -18.69
N TYR A 295 21.66 12.17 -19.66
CA TYR A 295 21.32 12.91 -20.88
C TYR A 295 20.40 14.11 -20.63
N ALA A 296 19.45 14.01 -19.71
CA ALA A 296 18.53 15.09 -19.36
C ALA A 296 19.28 16.29 -18.77
N ARG A 297 20.35 16.05 -18.00
CA ARG A 297 21.23 17.10 -17.45
C ARG A 297 21.99 17.86 -18.53
N HIS A 298 22.23 17.24 -19.69
CA HIS A 298 22.79 17.90 -20.87
C HIS A 298 21.72 18.48 -21.81
N GLY A 299 20.44 18.44 -21.41
CA GLY A 299 19.33 19.04 -22.14
C GLY A 299 18.74 18.16 -23.25
N ARG A 300 18.96 16.84 -23.22
CA ARG A 300 18.36 15.94 -24.22
C ARG A 300 16.83 16.04 -24.24
N ILE A 301 16.29 16.41 -25.39
CA ILE A 301 14.84 16.40 -25.64
C ILE A 301 14.37 14.96 -25.89
N PHE A 302 13.50 14.45 -25.01
CA PHE A 302 12.98 13.09 -25.12
C PHE A 302 11.78 13.01 -26.06
N LYS A 303 11.87 12.15 -27.08
CA LYS A 303 10.71 11.79 -27.93
C LYS A 303 9.80 10.76 -27.26
N THR A 304 10.36 9.98 -26.33
CA THR A 304 9.64 8.97 -25.58
C THR A 304 8.77 9.65 -24.52
N ILE A 305 7.45 9.59 -24.71
CA ILE A 305 6.49 10.36 -23.91
C ILE A 305 6.69 10.22 -22.40
N TRP A 306 6.92 9.01 -21.89
CA TRP A 306 7.05 8.84 -20.44
C TRP A 306 8.35 9.46 -19.88
N LEU A 307 9.43 9.50 -20.67
CA LEU A 307 10.68 10.17 -20.30
C LEU A 307 10.49 11.69 -20.36
N ASP A 308 9.84 12.18 -21.41
CA ASP A 308 9.47 13.59 -21.57
C ASP A 308 8.61 14.08 -20.40
N GLN A 309 7.57 13.30 -20.03
CA GLN A 309 6.73 13.60 -18.87
C GLN A 309 7.50 13.55 -17.55
N TYR A 310 8.38 12.57 -17.37
CA TYR A 310 9.15 12.42 -16.14
C TYR A 310 10.16 13.56 -15.96
N PHE A 311 10.97 13.85 -16.98
CA PHE A 311 12.01 14.88 -16.94
C PHE A 311 11.45 16.29 -17.11
N GLY A 312 10.41 16.49 -17.93
CA GLY A 312 9.69 17.76 -18.08
C GLY A 312 9.07 18.26 -16.79
N GLY A 313 8.79 17.37 -15.83
CA GLY A 313 8.34 17.72 -14.48
C GLY A 313 9.47 18.08 -13.50
N GLN A 314 10.74 17.88 -13.86
CA GLN A 314 11.87 18.15 -12.99
C GLN A 314 12.25 19.64 -13.03
N PRO A 315 12.43 20.30 -11.87
CA PRO A 315 12.71 21.74 -11.84
C PRO A 315 14.09 22.12 -12.41
N TRP A 316 15.00 21.15 -12.53
CA TRP A 316 16.37 21.33 -13.02
C TRP A 316 16.54 20.98 -14.51
N TYR A 317 15.52 20.41 -15.16
CA TYR A 317 15.62 19.97 -16.54
C TYR A 317 15.45 21.15 -17.50
N ASP A 318 16.48 21.40 -18.32
CA ASP A 318 16.53 22.49 -19.28
C ASP A 318 16.77 21.92 -20.69
N PRO A 319 15.71 21.76 -21.52
CA PRO A 319 15.84 21.16 -22.84
C PRO A 319 16.68 22.02 -23.80
N ASN A 320 17.70 21.43 -24.40
CA ASN A 320 18.59 22.05 -25.37
C ASN A 320 18.39 21.43 -26.76
N PRO A 321 17.78 22.14 -27.73
CA PRO A 321 17.57 21.64 -29.09
C PRO A 321 18.87 21.30 -29.86
N ASP A 322 20.00 21.89 -29.45
CA ASP A 322 21.29 21.71 -30.11
C ASP A 322 22.08 20.50 -29.56
N PHE A 323 21.67 19.95 -28.41
CA PHE A 323 22.36 18.81 -27.79
C PHE A 323 22.28 17.55 -28.66
N LYS A 324 23.41 16.86 -28.77
CA LYS A 324 23.51 15.56 -29.46
C LYS A 324 24.04 14.50 -28.52
N ASP A 325 23.47 13.30 -28.57
CA ASP A 325 23.84 12.18 -27.69
C ASP A 325 25.35 11.84 -27.80
N GLU A 326 25.97 12.10 -28.95
CA GLU A 326 27.40 11.89 -29.20
C GLU A 326 28.33 12.86 -28.47
N GLU A 327 27.80 14.00 -27.99
CA GLU A 327 28.57 15.00 -27.23
C GLU A 327 28.86 14.53 -25.80
N LEU A 328 28.15 13.48 -25.34
CA LEU A 328 28.40 12.86 -24.05
C LEU A 328 29.79 12.23 -24.00
N SER A 329 30.61 12.68 -23.05
CA SER A 329 32.02 12.26 -22.94
C SER A 329 32.46 12.14 -21.47
N GLY A 330 33.70 11.72 -21.26
CA GLY A 330 34.30 11.65 -19.92
C GLY A 330 33.53 10.74 -18.95
N PRO A 331 33.42 11.12 -17.66
CA PRO A 331 32.74 10.33 -16.64
C PRO A 331 31.29 10.00 -16.97
N ASP A 332 30.54 10.93 -17.58
CA ASP A 332 29.13 10.72 -17.92
C ASP A 332 28.93 9.58 -18.92
N LYS A 333 29.75 9.53 -19.97
CA LYS A 333 29.72 8.43 -20.93
C LYS A 333 30.03 7.09 -20.26
N THR A 334 31.07 7.04 -19.42
CA THR A 334 31.44 5.83 -18.67
C THR A 334 30.36 5.40 -17.68
N ASN A 335 29.67 6.36 -17.04
CA ASN A 335 28.56 6.09 -16.13
C ASN A 335 27.37 5.49 -16.89
N VAL A 336 27.00 6.07 -18.03
CA VAL A 336 25.95 5.52 -18.91
C VAL A 336 26.29 4.10 -19.35
N GLU A 337 27.51 3.85 -19.82
CA GLU A 337 27.97 2.50 -20.21
C GLU A 337 27.89 1.50 -19.05
N THR A 338 28.26 1.94 -17.84
CA THR A 338 28.18 1.12 -16.62
C THR A 338 26.73 0.77 -16.28
N ILE A 339 25.80 1.72 -16.38
CA ILE A 339 24.37 1.49 -16.16
C ILE A 339 23.83 0.53 -17.21
N VAL A 340 24.11 0.75 -18.50
CA VAL A 340 23.65 -0.11 -19.61
C VAL A 340 24.16 -1.54 -19.46
N ALA A 341 25.42 -1.73 -19.08
CA ALA A 341 25.96 -3.06 -18.84
C ALA A 341 25.22 -3.79 -17.70
N TYR A 342 24.87 -3.06 -16.64
CA TYR A 342 24.11 -3.60 -15.52
C TYR A 342 22.63 -3.87 -15.88
N GLU A 343 21.99 -2.97 -16.63
CA GLU A 343 20.66 -3.19 -17.22
C GLU A 343 20.65 -4.49 -18.03
N ASN A 344 21.58 -4.65 -18.97
CA ASN A 344 21.70 -5.84 -19.83
C ASN A 344 21.89 -7.12 -19.01
N LYS A 345 22.65 -7.05 -17.92
CA LYS A 345 22.79 -8.18 -16.98
C LYS A 345 21.45 -8.54 -16.34
N LEU A 346 20.71 -7.58 -15.79
CA LEU A 346 19.40 -7.84 -15.17
C LEU A 346 18.38 -8.34 -16.19
N HIS A 347 18.33 -7.69 -17.36
CA HIS A 347 17.58 -8.07 -18.54
C HIS A 347 17.78 -9.55 -18.88
N ASN A 348 19.02 -10.03 -18.93
CA ASN A 348 19.29 -11.44 -19.18
C ASN A 348 18.82 -12.33 -18.01
N GLN A 349 19.12 -11.92 -16.78
CA GLN A 349 18.78 -12.70 -15.59
C GLN A 349 17.27 -12.96 -15.45
N ILE A 350 16.39 -11.99 -15.73
CA ILE A 350 14.94 -12.17 -15.58
C ILE A 350 14.34 -13.20 -16.56
N SER A 351 15.03 -13.51 -17.66
CA SER A 351 14.63 -14.54 -18.63
C SER A 351 15.35 -15.86 -18.43
N THR A 352 16.59 -15.87 -17.94
CA THR A 352 17.45 -17.06 -17.96
C THR A 352 17.73 -17.67 -16.59
N ALA A 353 17.46 -16.95 -15.49
CA ALA A 353 17.72 -17.43 -14.14
C ALA A 353 16.51 -17.23 -13.21
N PRO A 354 16.28 -18.13 -12.24
CA PRO A 354 15.26 -17.94 -11.22
C PRO A 354 15.52 -16.66 -10.40
N ILE A 355 14.51 -15.79 -10.32
CA ILE A 355 14.53 -14.65 -9.40
C ILE A 355 14.07 -15.08 -8.01
N THR A 356 14.68 -14.50 -6.98
CA THR A 356 14.32 -14.78 -5.59
C THR A 356 13.46 -13.65 -5.04
N SER A 357 12.64 -13.95 -4.02
CA SER A 357 11.89 -12.93 -3.29
C SER A 357 12.80 -11.86 -2.67
N ALA A 358 14.05 -12.20 -2.37
CA ALA A 358 15.05 -11.26 -1.89
C ALA A 358 15.43 -10.20 -2.94
N LEU A 359 15.41 -10.54 -4.23
CA LEU A 359 15.63 -9.58 -5.32
C LEU A 359 14.45 -8.60 -5.45
N LEU A 360 13.24 -9.06 -5.17
CA LEU A 360 12.02 -8.22 -5.21
C LEU A 360 11.83 -7.41 -3.93
N GLN A 361 12.47 -7.82 -2.83
CA GLN A 361 12.38 -7.12 -1.56
C GLN A 361 12.98 -5.72 -1.71
N GLY A 362 12.21 -4.70 -1.34
CA GLY A 362 12.65 -3.31 -1.47
C GLY A 362 12.40 -2.68 -2.85
N LEU A 363 11.83 -3.40 -3.82
CA LEU A 363 11.33 -2.79 -5.07
C LEU A 363 9.90 -2.24 -4.92
N PHE A 364 9.54 -1.24 -5.71
CA PHE A 364 8.16 -0.73 -5.77
C PHE A 364 7.26 -1.67 -6.57
N LEU A 365 5.96 -1.59 -6.33
CA LEU A 365 5.00 -2.43 -7.04
C LEU A 365 5.04 -2.18 -8.55
N GLU A 366 5.21 -0.92 -8.96
CA GLU A 366 5.39 -0.49 -10.34
C GLU A 366 6.58 -1.16 -11.01
N ASP A 367 7.71 -1.18 -10.30
CA ASP A 367 8.96 -1.73 -10.79
C ASP A 367 8.85 -3.24 -11.00
N VAL A 368 8.30 -3.93 -10.01
CA VAL A 368 8.07 -5.38 -10.05
C VAL A 368 7.10 -5.74 -11.17
N ARG A 369 6.03 -4.95 -11.36
CA ARG A 369 5.10 -5.11 -12.48
C ARG A 369 5.79 -4.93 -13.83
N LYS A 370 6.61 -3.89 -13.99
CA LYS A 370 7.38 -3.65 -15.21
C LYS A 370 8.33 -4.81 -15.51
N MET A 371 8.95 -5.43 -14.49
CA MET A 371 9.76 -6.63 -14.67
C MET A 371 8.95 -7.80 -15.22
N ARG A 372 7.75 -8.06 -14.68
CA ARG A 372 6.86 -9.12 -15.19
C ARG A 372 6.36 -8.83 -16.59
N GLU A 373 5.96 -7.60 -16.85
CA GLU A 373 5.56 -7.15 -18.18
C GLU A 373 6.71 -7.32 -19.18
N GLU A 374 7.95 -7.04 -18.78
CA GLU A 374 9.11 -7.28 -19.64
C GLU A 374 9.32 -8.75 -20.01
N ILE A 375 9.17 -9.68 -19.06
CA ILE A 375 9.27 -11.12 -19.34
C ILE A 375 8.30 -11.50 -20.47
N TYR A 376 7.07 -10.98 -20.45
CA TYR A 376 6.13 -11.22 -21.52
C TYR A 376 6.49 -10.49 -22.82
N ALA A 377 6.95 -9.24 -22.72
CA ALA A 377 7.32 -8.41 -23.86
C ALA A 377 8.45 -9.06 -24.68
N ARG A 378 9.38 -9.77 -24.02
CA ARG A 378 10.45 -10.52 -24.68
C ARG A 378 9.97 -11.67 -25.55
N GLN A 379 8.83 -12.26 -25.22
CA GLN A 379 8.15 -13.25 -26.05
C GLN A 379 7.19 -12.60 -27.08
N GLY A 380 7.20 -11.26 -27.16
CA GLY A 380 6.44 -10.47 -28.11
C GLY A 380 4.99 -10.21 -27.71
N LYS A 381 4.64 -10.30 -26.42
CA LYS A 381 3.27 -10.00 -25.97
C LYS A 381 2.84 -8.60 -26.41
N VAL A 382 1.68 -8.51 -27.03
CA VAL A 382 0.99 -7.24 -27.30
C VAL A 382 0.12 -6.90 -26.09
N PHE A 383 0.38 -5.77 -25.47
CA PHE A 383 -0.33 -5.30 -24.29
C PHE A 383 -1.62 -4.58 -24.70
N LYS A 384 -2.70 -4.84 -23.96
CA LYS A 384 -4.00 -4.17 -24.17
C LYS A 384 -3.97 -2.73 -23.66
N ASP A 385 -3.23 -2.49 -22.59
CA ASP A 385 -3.05 -1.15 -22.05
C ASP A 385 -2.22 -0.30 -23.02
N PRO A 386 -2.75 0.82 -23.55
CA PRO A 386 -2.06 1.63 -24.55
C PRO A 386 -0.73 2.21 -24.06
N TRP A 387 -0.65 2.57 -22.78
CA TRP A 387 0.57 3.11 -22.17
C TRP A 387 1.67 2.07 -22.08
N THR A 388 1.35 0.89 -21.55
CA THR A 388 2.28 -0.24 -21.48
C THR A 388 2.72 -0.68 -22.87
N GLN A 389 1.79 -0.78 -23.84
CA GLN A 389 2.16 -1.14 -25.21
C GLN A 389 3.09 -0.11 -25.84
N LYS A 390 2.78 1.19 -25.67
CA LYS A 390 3.63 2.27 -26.18
C LYS A 390 4.99 2.29 -25.51
N TYR A 391 5.06 2.00 -24.21
CA TYR A 391 6.30 1.85 -23.47
C TYR A 391 7.19 0.75 -24.09
N PHE A 392 6.68 -0.48 -24.26
CA PHE A 392 7.49 -1.56 -24.83
C PHE A 392 7.80 -1.36 -26.30
N ALA A 393 6.86 -0.83 -27.09
CA ALA A 393 7.09 -0.49 -28.50
C ALA A 393 8.18 0.58 -28.71
N SER A 394 8.49 1.39 -27.68
CA SER A 394 9.60 2.35 -27.73
C SER A 394 10.98 1.71 -27.52
N LEU A 395 11.05 0.41 -27.20
CA LEU A 395 12.31 -0.28 -26.91
C LEU A 395 12.79 -1.05 -28.15
N ASP A 396 14.04 -0.82 -28.55
CA ASP A 396 14.62 -1.40 -29.78
C ASP A 396 14.59 -2.94 -29.84
N TRP A 397 14.63 -3.59 -28.67
CA TRP A 397 14.63 -5.06 -28.58
C TRP A 397 13.22 -5.67 -28.67
N TYR A 398 12.15 -4.89 -28.45
CA TYR A 398 10.79 -5.40 -28.43
C TYR A 398 10.29 -5.68 -29.85
N LYS A 399 9.77 -6.89 -30.06
CA LYS A 399 9.18 -7.31 -31.33
C LYS A 399 7.80 -7.87 -31.06
N ALA A 400 6.77 -7.16 -31.47
CA ALA A 400 5.39 -7.59 -31.31
C ALA A 400 5.15 -8.92 -32.05
N ASN A 401 4.57 -9.89 -31.34
CA ASN A 401 4.16 -11.19 -31.86
C ASN A 401 2.63 -11.30 -31.68
N PRO A 402 1.84 -11.03 -32.74
CA PRO A 402 0.38 -11.14 -32.67
C PRO A 402 -0.13 -12.53 -32.29
N SER A 403 0.68 -13.58 -32.51
CA SER A 403 0.37 -14.97 -32.17
C SER A 403 0.91 -15.39 -30.80
N TYR A 404 1.29 -14.42 -29.95
CA TYR A 404 1.80 -14.68 -28.61
C TYR A 404 0.81 -15.50 -27.77
N SER A 405 1.37 -16.43 -26.98
CA SER A 405 0.65 -17.18 -25.95
C SER A 405 1.54 -17.34 -24.73
N ASP A 406 0.97 -17.26 -23.52
CA ASP A 406 1.68 -17.50 -22.26
C ASP A 406 2.34 -18.90 -22.21
N ALA A 407 1.89 -19.84 -23.06
CA ALA A 407 2.52 -21.14 -23.24
C ALA A 407 3.97 -21.06 -23.76
N SER A 408 4.30 -20.01 -24.52
CA SER A 408 5.64 -19.75 -25.10
C SER A 408 6.71 -19.44 -24.07
N LEU A 409 6.33 -19.05 -22.85
CA LEU A 409 7.29 -18.79 -21.77
C LEU A 409 8.03 -20.09 -21.39
N SER A 410 9.34 -19.96 -21.19
CA SER A 410 10.18 -21.02 -20.63
C SER A 410 9.78 -21.36 -19.20
N THR A 411 10.25 -22.49 -18.68
CA THR A 411 10.03 -22.89 -17.29
C THR A 411 10.56 -21.85 -16.30
N VAL A 412 11.71 -21.24 -16.59
CA VAL A 412 12.30 -20.19 -15.75
C VAL A 412 11.44 -18.93 -15.77
N GLU A 413 11.01 -18.47 -16.95
CA GLU A 413 10.15 -17.30 -17.07
C GLU A 413 8.80 -17.50 -16.37
N LYS A 414 8.19 -18.68 -16.51
CA LYS A 414 6.95 -19.03 -15.78
C LYS A 414 7.16 -18.97 -14.27
N GLY A 415 8.27 -19.51 -13.77
CA GLY A 415 8.66 -19.43 -12.36
C GLY A 415 8.84 -17.98 -11.89
N ASN A 416 9.55 -17.16 -12.66
CA ASN A 416 9.80 -15.76 -12.35
C ASN A 416 8.50 -14.95 -12.32
N VAL A 417 7.64 -15.12 -13.32
CA VAL A 417 6.30 -14.51 -13.37
C VAL A 417 5.49 -14.89 -12.13
N ALA A 418 5.52 -16.14 -11.69
CA ALA A 418 4.79 -16.58 -10.50
C ALA A 418 5.32 -15.94 -9.22
N VAL A 419 6.64 -15.86 -9.05
CA VAL A 419 7.28 -15.19 -7.89
C VAL A 419 6.91 -13.70 -7.86
N ILE A 420 6.97 -13.02 -9.01
CA ILE A 420 6.55 -11.63 -9.13
C ILE A 420 5.06 -11.46 -8.81
N ALA A 421 4.19 -12.26 -9.42
CA ALA A 421 2.75 -12.14 -9.20
C ALA A 421 2.36 -12.38 -7.73
N ALA A 422 3.06 -13.28 -7.02
CA ALA A 422 2.86 -13.50 -5.60
C ALA A 422 3.27 -12.27 -4.77
N TYR A 423 4.38 -11.62 -5.13
CA TYR A 423 4.82 -10.37 -4.52
C TYR A 423 3.79 -9.24 -4.75
N GLU A 424 3.33 -9.07 -5.99
CA GLU A 424 2.31 -8.07 -6.36
C GLU A 424 1.02 -8.26 -5.56
N LYS A 425 0.51 -9.51 -5.50
CA LYS A 425 -0.73 -9.83 -4.77
C LYS A 425 -0.63 -9.46 -3.30
N LYS A 426 0.51 -9.76 -2.66
CA LYS A 426 0.75 -9.42 -1.25
C LYS A 426 0.73 -7.90 -1.03
N ALA A 427 1.38 -7.14 -1.92
CA ALA A 427 1.41 -5.68 -1.84
C ALA A 427 0.02 -5.06 -2.02
N VAL A 428 -0.74 -5.48 -3.05
CA VAL A 428 -2.08 -4.94 -3.34
C VAL A 428 -3.07 -5.29 -2.23
N THR A 429 -3.02 -6.52 -1.71
CA THR A 429 -3.96 -6.95 -0.66
C THR A 429 -3.79 -6.10 0.59
N ALA A 430 -2.54 -5.85 1.02
CA ALA A 430 -2.25 -4.98 2.16
C ALA A 430 -2.86 -3.58 2.02
N MET A 431 -2.78 -2.98 0.82
CA MET A 431 -3.35 -1.65 0.58
C MET A 431 -4.89 -1.62 0.54
N SER A 432 -5.51 -2.66 -0.01
CA SER A 432 -6.98 -2.71 -0.16
C SER A 432 -7.73 -2.85 1.16
N THR A 433 -7.07 -3.34 2.21
CA THR A 433 -7.67 -3.50 3.55
C THR A 433 -7.67 -2.21 4.35
N ILE A 434 -6.71 -1.29 4.10
CA ILE A 434 -6.51 -0.09 4.92
C ILE A 434 -7.68 0.90 4.78
N GLU A 435 -8.36 0.96 3.63
CA GLU A 435 -9.43 1.94 3.41
C GLU A 435 -10.87 1.37 3.45
N GLY A 436 -11.01 0.07 3.69
CA GLY A 436 -12.32 -0.61 3.84
C GLY A 436 -12.98 -1.06 2.56
#